data_AF-A0A2A2EZG0-F1
#
_entry.id   AF-A0A2A2EZG0-F1
#
_cell.length_a   1.000
_cell.length_b   1.000
_cell.length_c   1.000
_cell.angle_alpha   90.00
_cell.angle_beta   90.00
_cell.angle_gamma   90.00
#
_symmetry.space_group_name_H-M   'P 1'
#
loop_
_entity.id
_entity.type
_entity.pdbx_description
1 polymer ?
#
loop_
_entity_poly.entity_id
_entity_poly.type
_entity_poly.pdbx_seq_one_letter_code
_entity_poly.pdbx_strand_id
1 'polypeptide(L)'
;MDLAELYRTSPTPSGPDAEDVFGFEVRFTIQRGPRRRFRFEPRERGPGWWRFEDEWTGCRWRPVGREVVEYVDLRVTPAGQGECRER
;
A
#
# COMPACT_ATOMS: atom_id res chain seq x y z
N MET A 1 22.07 -17.27 28.90
CA MET A 1 21.46 -16.42 27.85
C MET A 1 20.09 -16.97 27.60
N ASP A 2 19.09 -16.28 28.14
CA ASP A 2 17.71 -16.75 28.23
C ASP A 2 16.90 -16.25 27.02
N LEU A 3 16.28 -17.17 26.29
CA LEU A 3 15.48 -16.86 25.10
C LEU A 3 14.21 -16.03 25.44
N ALA A 4 13.77 -15.98 26.69
CA ALA A 4 12.62 -15.20 27.11
C ALA A 4 12.96 -13.72 27.39
N GLU A 5 14.23 -13.37 27.61
CA GLU A 5 14.67 -11.97 27.65
C GLU A 5 14.65 -11.31 26.27
N LEU A 6 14.96 -12.05 25.20
CA LEU A 6 14.93 -11.55 23.81
C LEU A 6 13.51 -11.22 23.30
N TYR A 7 12.49 -11.89 23.83
CA TYR A 7 11.08 -11.61 23.52
C TYR A 7 10.54 -10.35 24.24
N ARG A 8 11.10 -10.00 25.40
CA ARG A 8 10.58 -8.91 26.25
C ARG A 8 10.80 -7.50 25.67
N THR A 9 11.74 -7.34 24.74
CA THR A 9 12.04 -6.08 24.02
C THR A 9 11.42 -6.01 22.63
N SER A 10 10.65 -7.01 22.21
CA SER A 10 9.79 -6.86 21.04
C SER A 10 8.58 -6.03 21.49
N PRO A 11 8.17 -4.95 20.79
CA PRO A 11 6.89 -4.33 21.05
C PRO A 11 5.83 -5.42 20.91
N THR A 12 5.24 -5.81 22.04
CA THR A 12 4.12 -6.75 22.07
C THR A 12 2.98 -6.05 21.32
N PRO A 13 2.42 -6.63 20.23
CA PRO A 13 1.21 -6.09 19.65
C PRO A 13 0.16 -6.15 20.76
N SER A 14 -0.16 -4.98 21.30
CA SER A 14 -1.03 -4.84 22.45
C SER A 14 -2.46 -5.05 21.97
N GLY A 15 -2.98 -6.25 22.21
CA GLY A 15 -4.40 -6.59 22.14
C GLY A 15 -4.81 -7.38 20.88
N PRO A 16 -5.79 -8.30 21.00
CA PRO A 16 -6.41 -8.98 19.86
C PRO A 16 -7.30 -8.06 19.00
N ASP A 17 -7.40 -6.77 19.34
CA ASP A 17 -8.24 -5.76 18.67
C ASP A 17 -7.44 -4.68 17.91
N ALA A 18 -6.10 -4.76 17.91
CA ALA A 18 -5.31 -4.09 16.89
C ALA A 18 -5.46 -4.91 15.61
N GLU A 19 -6.62 -4.81 14.97
CA GLU A 19 -6.77 -5.20 13.57
C GLU A 19 -5.62 -4.52 12.86
N ASP A 20 -4.65 -5.30 12.39
CA ASP A 20 -3.51 -4.76 11.69
C ASP A 20 -4.04 -4.31 10.32
N VAL A 21 -4.55 -3.07 10.30
CA VAL A 21 -5.23 -2.53 9.13
C VAL A 21 -4.13 -2.08 8.18
N PHE A 22 -3.65 -3.03 7.39
CA PHE A 22 -2.62 -2.78 6.40
C PHE A 22 -3.22 -2.05 5.20
N GLY A 23 -2.58 -0.95 4.81
CA GLY A 23 -2.77 -0.36 3.49
C GLY A 23 -2.09 -1.19 2.39
N PHE A 24 -2.44 -0.92 1.13
CA PHE A 24 -1.76 -1.51 -0.02
C PHE A 24 -1.48 -0.45 -1.09
N GLU A 25 -0.57 -0.75 -2.00
CA GLU A 25 -0.28 0.14 -3.12
C GLU A 25 -0.18 -0.59 -4.46
N VAL A 26 -0.60 0.09 -5.52
CA VAL A 26 -0.49 -0.36 -6.90
C VAL A 26 0.44 0.60 -7.63
N ARG A 27 1.60 0.11 -8.06
CA ARG A 27 2.61 0.90 -8.78
C ARG A 27 2.64 0.49 -10.25
N PHE A 28 2.68 1.47 -11.14
CA PHE A 28 2.66 1.21 -12.58
C PHE A 28 3.39 2.31 -13.36
N THR A 29 3.87 1.96 -14.55
CA THR A 29 4.48 2.91 -15.48
C THR A 29 3.52 3.10 -16.64
N ILE A 30 3.15 4.35 -16.90
CA ILE A 30 2.36 4.70 -18.08
C ILE A 30 3.29 4.72 -19.31
N GLN A 31 2.78 4.34 -20.49
CA GLN A 31 3.61 4.22 -21.70
C GLN A 31 4.34 5.51 -22.07
N ARG A 32 3.75 6.67 -21.78
CA ARG A 32 4.32 7.99 -22.03
C ARG A 32 4.06 8.90 -20.83
N GLY A 33 4.97 8.88 -19.88
CA GLY A 33 4.94 9.78 -18.73
C GLY A 33 5.60 9.19 -17.49
N PRO A 34 5.53 9.91 -16.37
CA PRO A 34 6.14 9.48 -15.12
C PRO A 34 5.46 8.23 -14.55
N ARG A 35 6.24 7.43 -13.82
CA ARG A 35 5.70 6.31 -13.02
C ARG A 35 4.64 6.84 -12.05
N ARG A 36 3.57 6.09 -11.87
CA ARG A 36 2.47 6.42 -10.96
C ARG A 36 2.28 5.33 -9.91
N ARG A 37 1.65 5.71 -8.80
CA ARG A 37 1.13 4.76 -7.83
C ARG A 37 -0.19 5.22 -7.25
N PHE A 38 -1.02 4.24 -6.91
CA PHE A 38 -2.14 4.42 -5.99
C PHE A 38 -1.79 3.82 -4.65
N ARG A 39 -2.07 4.53 -3.55
CA ARG A 39 -1.99 4.00 -2.19
C ARG A 39 -3.37 4.01 -1.57
N PHE A 40 -3.73 2.91 -0.95
CA PHE A 40 -4.98 2.72 -0.22
C PHE A 40 -4.61 2.51 1.24
N GLU A 41 -5.00 3.44 2.09
CA GLU A 41 -4.68 3.42 3.52
C GLU A 41 -6.00 3.50 4.29
N PRO A 42 -6.21 2.66 5.31
CA PRO A 42 -7.42 2.74 6.12
C PRO A 42 -7.47 4.09 6.84
N ARG A 43 -8.67 4.61 7.06
CA ARG A 43 -8.81 5.87 7.79
C ARG A 43 -8.69 5.63 9.28
N GLU A 44 -7.79 6.36 9.92
CA GLU A 44 -7.70 6.41 11.39
C GLU A 44 -8.97 6.97 12.04
N ARG A 45 -9.72 7.81 11.30
CA ARG A 45 -10.95 8.45 11.78
C ARG A 45 -12.03 8.43 10.73
N GLY A 46 -13.17 7.83 11.08
CA GLY A 46 -14.36 7.75 10.24
C GLY A 46 -14.31 6.58 9.24
N PRO A 47 -15.45 6.26 8.61
CA PRO A 47 -15.53 5.14 7.70
C PRO A 47 -14.73 5.39 6.41
N GLY A 48 -14.39 4.29 5.75
CA GLY A 48 -13.74 4.27 4.45
C GLY A 48 -12.20 4.31 4.51
N TRP A 49 -11.61 4.58 3.35
CA TRP A 49 -10.19 4.51 3.08
C TRP A 49 -9.71 5.82 2.46
N TRP A 50 -8.47 6.17 2.72
CA TRP A 50 -7.75 7.14 1.91
C TRP A 50 -7.25 6.48 0.63
N ARG A 51 -7.56 7.09 -0.50
CA ARG A 51 -6.91 6.83 -1.79
C ARG A 51 -5.97 8.00 -2.09
N PHE A 52 -4.68 7.72 -2.23
CA PHE A 52 -3.69 8.67 -2.72
C PHE A 52 -3.28 8.32 -4.16
N GLU A 53 -3.20 9.34 -5.01
CA GLU A 53 -2.51 9.26 -6.30
C GLU A 53 -1.18 10.00 -6.15
N ASP A 54 -0.08 9.28 -6.40
CA ASP A 54 1.25 9.88 -6.43
C ASP A 54 1.91 9.69 -7.80
N GLU A 55 2.66 10.72 -8.21
CA GLU A 55 3.47 10.72 -9.42
C GLU A 55 4.96 10.75 -9.07
N TRP A 56 5.77 9.97 -9.79
CA TRP A 56 7.22 9.96 -9.62
C TRP A 56 7.86 11.15 -10.34
N THR A 57 8.57 11.98 -9.57
CA THR A 57 9.21 13.21 -10.09
C THR A 57 10.65 13.00 -10.56
N GLY A 58 11.14 11.76 -10.58
CA GLY A 58 12.55 11.42 -10.87
C GLY A 58 13.35 11.05 -9.63
N CYS A 59 13.04 11.64 -8.47
CA CYS A 59 13.74 11.35 -7.20
C CYS A 59 12.81 11.05 -6.02
N ARG A 60 11.53 11.45 -6.11
CA ARG A 60 10.54 11.24 -5.05
C ARG A 60 9.14 11.09 -5.62
N TRP A 61 8.29 10.45 -4.83
CA TRP A 61 6.85 10.46 -5.04
C TRP A 61 6.29 11.83 -4.63
N ARG A 62 5.42 12.40 -5.48
CA ARG A 62 4.68 13.62 -5.21
C ARG A 62 3.18 13.30 -5.22
N PRO A 63 2.42 13.65 -4.17
CA PRO A 63 0.98 13.50 -4.20
C PRO A 63 0.38 14.46 -5.21
N VAL A 64 -0.47 13.92 -6.10
CA VAL A 64 -1.20 14.67 -7.12
C VAL A 64 -2.72 14.56 -6.94
N GLY A 65 -3.19 13.58 -6.18
CA GLY A 65 -4.60 13.42 -5.81
C GLY A 65 -4.77 12.76 -4.46
N ARG A 66 -5.85 13.11 -3.75
CA ARG A 66 -6.30 12.41 -2.55
C ARG A 66 -7.82 12.40 -2.47
N GLU A 67 -8.39 11.28 -2.05
CA GLU A 67 -9.84 11.12 -1.91
C GLU A 67 -10.18 10.14 -0.78
N VAL A 68 -11.33 10.34 -0.13
CA VAL A 68 -11.92 9.34 0.76
C VAL A 68 -12.82 8.44 -0.06
N VAL A 69 -12.57 7.13 -0.03
CA VAL A 69 -13.41 6.12 -0.69
C VAL A 69 -14.12 5.27 0.35
N GLU A 70 -15.37 4.91 0.11
CA GLU A 70 -16.17 4.17 1.09
C GLU A 70 -15.72 2.71 1.22
N TYR A 71 -15.41 2.05 0.10
CA TYR A 71 -15.01 0.66 0.04
C TYR A 71 -13.93 0.44 -1.02
N VAL A 72 -13.07 -0.56 -0.80
CA VAL A 72 -12.00 -0.94 -1.72
C VAL A 72 -12.05 -2.45 -1.93
N ASP A 73 -12.27 -2.86 -3.18
CA ASP A 73 -12.19 -4.26 -3.63
C ASP A 73 -10.96 -4.42 -4.52
N LEU A 74 -10.01 -5.26 -4.12
CA LEU A 74 -8.83 -5.57 -4.93
C LEU A 74 -8.99 -6.96 -5.56
N ARG A 75 -9.26 -6.99 -6.86
CA ARG A 75 -9.28 -8.21 -7.64
C ARG A 75 -8.00 -8.36 -8.46
N VAL A 76 -7.20 -9.37 -8.12
CA VAL A 76 -6.03 -9.75 -8.91
C VAL A 76 -6.39 -10.94 -9.78
N THR A 77 -6.37 -10.74 -11.09
CA THR A 77 -6.45 -11.83 -12.06
C THR A 77 -5.06 -12.13 -12.58
N PRO A 78 -4.66 -13.40 -12.71
CA PRO A 78 -3.41 -13.73 -13.37
C PRO A 78 -3.47 -13.16 -14.79
N ALA A 79 -2.47 -12.34 -15.16
CA ALA A 79 -2.25 -12.09 -16.57
C ALA A 79 -1.94 -13.45 -17.19
N GLY A 80 -2.67 -13.86 -18.22
CA GLY A 80 -2.17 -14.93 -19.09
C GLY A 80 -0.72 -14.59 -19.46
N GLN A 81 0.14 -15.60 -19.61
CA GLN A 81 1.55 -15.43 -19.97
C GLN A 81 1.68 -14.79 -21.36
N GLY A 82 1.36 -13.51 -21.48
CA GLY A 82 1.62 -12.66 -22.62
C GLY A 82 2.97 -12.04 -22.35
N GLU A 83 3.98 -12.59 -23.01
CA GLU A 83 5.39 -12.20 -23.00
C GLU A 83 5.55 -10.68 -22.82
N CYS A 84 5.94 -10.27 -21.61
CA CYS A 84 6.53 -8.96 -21.40
C CYS A 84 7.91 -9.04 -22.07
N ARG A 85 7.95 -8.84 -23.39
CA ARG A 85 9.18 -8.82 -24.16
C ARG A 85 9.92 -7.52 -23.80
N GLU A 86 10.79 -7.63 -22.81
CA GLU A 86 11.81 -6.63 -22.50
C GLU A 86 12.59 -6.33 -23.79
N ARG A 87 12.71 -5.04 -24.13
CA ARG A 87 13.63 -4.53 -25.16
C ARG A 87 14.69 -3.69 -24.50
#